data_AF-A0A7W1A8F4-F1
#
_entry.id   AF-A0A7W1A8F4-F1
#
_cell.length_a   1.000
_cell.length_b   1.000
_cell.length_c   1.000
_cell.angle_alpha   90.00
_cell.angle_beta   90.00
_cell.angle_gamma   90.00
#
_symmetry.space_group_name_H-M   'P 1'
#
loop_
_entity.id
_entity.type
_entity.pdbx_description
1 polymer ?
#
loop_
_entity_poly.entity_id
_entity_poly.type
_entity_poly.pdbx_seq_one_letter_code
_entity_poly.pdbx_strand_id
1 'polypeptide(L)'
;MTTFNQPLITAPPESAIACNLAAIPADERAAHTVRAASLLFDSAATRTDLPDGAIWQFPIERYADVVRFIANERRCCAFFSFVLTILPERAGVQLQITGSATVAAFLQAELAQHGIPLPGATAILPAGDHADYPVVCDLTTLTPEENIAIADLAKRLLCTDYAERQELPDGYVWRFAPDEYEALARFIEADSRCCAFLTHRLAVAAEGGSLWLSITGSATAKAAVGADLERLHEEIAQATPSS
;
A
#
# COMPACT_ATOMS: atom_id res chain seq x y z
N MET A 1 -1.73 -26.53 8.17
CA MET A 1 -1.79 -25.09 8.51
C MET A 1 -0.44 -24.51 8.17
N THR A 2 -0.26 -24.15 6.92
CA THR A 2 0.98 -23.58 6.40
C THR A 2 0.64 -22.14 6.06
N THR A 3 1.05 -21.21 6.92
CA THR A 3 0.99 -19.77 6.64
C THR A 3 1.84 -19.53 5.39
N PHE A 4 1.20 -19.38 4.23
CA PHE A 4 1.92 -19.02 3.02
C PHE A 4 2.28 -17.54 3.17
N ASN A 5 3.56 -17.29 3.37
CA ASN A 5 4.12 -15.95 3.46
C ASN A 5 3.79 -15.21 2.16
N GLN A 6 3.21 -14.02 2.29
CA GLN A 6 3.18 -13.03 1.20
C GLN A 6 4.56 -12.98 0.53
N PRO A 7 4.68 -12.61 -0.77
CA PRO A 7 5.99 -12.33 -1.33
C PRO A 7 6.62 -11.24 -0.47
N LEU A 8 7.51 -11.68 0.42
CA LEU A 8 8.32 -10.81 1.25
C LEU A 8 9.03 -9.93 0.23
N ILE A 9 8.87 -8.61 0.36
CA ILE A 9 9.92 -7.72 -0.13
C ILE A 9 11.20 -8.33 0.43
N THR A 10 12.03 -8.89 -0.46
CA THR A 10 13.27 -9.55 -0.06
C THR A 10 14.06 -8.59 0.80
N ALA A 11 14.71 -9.09 1.85
CA ALA A 11 15.48 -8.26 2.77
C ALA A 11 16.35 -7.27 1.99
N PRO A 12 16.20 -5.95 2.21
CA PRO A 12 16.89 -4.96 1.42
C PRO A 12 18.41 -5.08 1.61
N PRO A 13 19.23 -4.76 0.59
CA PRO A 13 20.69 -4.78 0.70
C PRO A 13 21.19 -3.80 1.79
N GLU A 14 22.46 -3.92 2.19
CA GLU A 14 23.09 -2.94 3.09
C GLU A 14 23.23 -1.58 2.36
N SER A 15 22.22 -0.74 2.50
CA SER A 15 22.20 0.61 1.92
C SER A 15 22.97 1.60 2.78
N ALA A 16 23.67 2.55 2.13
CA ALA A 16 24.17 3.74 2.82
C ALA A 16 22.97 4.61 3.24
N ILE A 17 22.89 4.94 4.53
CA ILE A 17 21.84 5.82 5.07
C ILE A 17 22.19 7.26 4.71
N ALA A 18 21.62 7.75 3.60
CA ALA A 18 21.74 9.12 3.15
C ALA A 18 20.43 9.59 2.53
N CYS A 19 19.68 10.44 3.24
CA CYS A 19 18.50 11.07 2.67
C CYS A 19 18.90 12.20 1.71
N ASN A 20 18.31 12.24 0.53
CA ASN A 20 18.47 13.28 -0.47
C ASN A 20 17.20 14.13 -0.58
N LEU A 21 17.04 15.10 0.33
CA LEU A 21 15.88 16.01 0.32
C LEU A 21 15.76 16.79 -1.01
N ALA A 22 16.87 16.97 -1.74
CA ALA A 22 16.85 17.64 -3.03
C ALA A 22 16.10 16.83 -4.12
N ALA A 23 15.88 15.53 -3.92
CA ALA A 23 15.07 14.69 -4.80
C ALA A 23 13.56 14.99 -4.73
N ILE A 24 13.13 15.76 -3.72
CA ILE A 24 11.75 16.30 -3.64
C ILE A 24 11.71 17.67 -4.34
N PRO A 25 10.69 17.95 -5.17
CA PRO A 25 10.44 19.27 -5.74
C PRO A 25 10.50 20.38 -4.66
N ALA A 26 11.15 21.50 -4.97
CA ALA A 26 11.48 22.51 -3.96
C ALA A 26 10.25 23.10 -3.25
N ASP A 27 9.15 23.25 -3.99
CA ASP A 27 7.84 23.70 -3.53
C ASP A 27 7.13 22.68 -2.64
N GLU A 28 7.48 21.40 -2.72
CA GLU A 28 6.92 20.34 -1.87
C GLU A 28 7.69 20.09 -0.56
N ARG A 29 8.94 20.56 -0.44
CA ARG A 29 9.83 20.21 0.70
C ARG A 29 9.30 20.68 2.05
N ALA A 30 8.79 21.91 2.16
CA ALA A 30 8.27 22.42 3.42
C ALA A 30 7.02 21.64 3.86
N ALA A 31 6.10 21.38 2.92
CA ALA A 31 4.92 20.57 3.18
C ALA A 31 5.28 19.13 3.56
N HIS A 32 6.33 18.58 2.94
CA HIS A 32 6.84 17.26 3.26
C HIS A 32 7.35 17.17 4.70
N THR A 33 8.15 18.13 5.18
CA THR A 33 8.63 18.16 6.58
C THR A 33 7.48 18.20 7.57
N VAL A 34 6.48 19.07 7.33
CA VAL A 34 5.30 19.17 8.21
C VAL A 34 4.51 17.87 8.21
N ARG A 35 4.32 17.24 7.04
CA ARG A 35 3.59 15.98 6.90
C ARG A 35 4.31 14.82 7.60
N ALA A 36 5.62 14.70 7.40
CA ALA A 36 6.44 13.69 8.06
C ALA A 36 6.32 13.81 9.59
N ALA A 37 6.41 15.04 10.12
CA ALA A 37 6.23 15.28 11.54
C ALA A 37 4.84 14.90 12.04
N SER A 38 3.79 15.28 11.31
CA SER A 38 2.40 14.94 11.65
C SER A 38 2.10 13.44 11.61
N LEU A 39 2.72 12.69 10.70
CA LEU A 39 2.48 11.26 10.57
C LEU A 39 3.30 10.44 11.57
N LEU A 40 4.58 10.77 11.73
CA LEU A 40 5.51 9.92 12.47
C LEU A 40 5.68 10.32 13.94
N PHE A 41 5.54 11.61 14.24
CA PHE A 41 5.91 12.15 15.55
C PHE A 41 4.77 12.76 16.36
N ASP A 42 3.59 12.94 15.76
CA ASP A 42 2.41 13.39 16.48
C ASP A 42 1.67 12.22 17.17
N SER A 43 1.19 12.49 18.38
CA SER A 43 0.63 11.53 19.34
C SER A 43 -0.75 10.96 18.97
N ALA A 44 -1.34 11.37 17.85
CA ALA A 44 -2.68 10.96 17.45
C ALA A 44 -2.76 9.57 16.79
N ALA A 45 -1.64 9.05 16.27
CA ALA A 45 -1.58 7.74 15.63
C ALA A 45 -1.20 6.63 16.62
N THR A 46 -1.81 5.46 16.50
CA THR A 46 -1.36 4.28 17.26
C THR A 46 -0.13 3.69 16.56
N ARG A 47 1.00 3.57 17.27
CA ARG A 47 2.24 2.99 16.76
C ARG A 47 2.52 1.64 17.40
N THR A 48 2.96 0.68 16.57
CA THR A 48 3.50 -0.62 17.00
C THR A 48 4.93 -0.75 16.50
N ASP A 49 5.88 -0.97 17.40
CA ASP A 49 7.30 -1.15 17.04
C ASP A 49 7.56 -2.59 16.57
N LEU A 50 8.39 -2.73 15.52
CA LEU A 50 8.83 -4.00 14.96
C LEU A 50 10.35 -4.17 15.13
N PRO A 51 10.89 -5.39 15.10
CA PRO A 51 12.34 -5.62 15.14
C PRO A 51 13.09 -4.91 14.00
N ASP A 52 12.46 -4.76 12.84
CA ASP A 52 13.02 -4.20 11.60
C ASP A 52 12.35 -2.88 11.17
N GLY A 53 11.52 -2.27 12.03
CA GLY A 53 10.74 -1.10 11.64
C GLY A 53 9.67 -0.68 12.64
N ALA A 54 8.58 -0.11 12.12
CA ALA A 54 7.38 0.21 12.90
C ALA A 54 6.14 0.30 12.00
N ILE A 55 4.96 0.19 12.61
CA ILE A 55 3.65 0.36 11.98
C ILE A 55 2.92 1.51 12.66
N TRP A 56 2.37 2.43 11.88
CA TRP A 56 1.45 3.46 12.32
C TRP A 56 0.06 3.18 11.78
N GLN A 57 -0.96 3.33 12.63
CA GLN A 57 -2.35 3.23 12.25
C GLN A 57 -3.01 4.62 12.32
N PHE A 58 -3.71 4.97 11.25
CA PHE A 58 -4.41 6.23 11.08
C PHE A 58 -5.87 6.00 10.69
N PRO A 59 -6.75 6.97 10.96
CA PRO A 59 -8.09 6.96 10.39
C PRO A 59 -8.00 7.17 8.86
N ILE A 60 -9.00 6.68 8.11
CA ILE A 60 -8.97 6.59 6.65
C ILE A 60 -8.77 7.95 5.96
N GLU A 61 -9.18 9.05 6.58
CA GLU A 61 -9.03 10.41 6.08
C GLU A 61 -7.56 10.82 5.91
N ARG A 62 -6.62 10.11 6.55
CA ARG A 62 -5.17 10.31 6.39
C ARG A 62 -4.59 9.61 5.17
N TYR A 63 -5.37 8.89 4.37
CA TYR A 63 -4.88 8.14 3.22
C TYR A 63 -4.02 8.99 2.27
N ALA A 64 -4.52 10.17 1.87
CA ALA A 64 -3.82 11.06 0.95
C ALA A 64 -2.47 11.56 1.51
N ASP A 65 -2.39 11.79 2.83
CA ASP A 65 -1.15 12.15 3.49
C ASP A 65 -0.15 10.99 3.45
N VAL A 66 -0.59 9.77 3.80
CA VAL A 66 0.27 8.58 3.82
C VAL A 66 0.82 8.29 2.42
N VAL A 67 -0.03 8.32 1.39
CA VAL A 67 0.38 8.13 -0.01
C VAL A 67 1.41 9.16 -0.45
N ARG A 68 1.17 10.45 -0.14
CA ARG A 68 2.09 11.53 -0.53
C ARG A 68 3.40 11.46 0.26
N PHE A 69 3.34 11.05 1.52
CA PHE A 69 4.53 10.81 2.33
C PHE A 69 5.41 9.73 1.69
N ILE A 70 4.84 8.55 1.40
CA ILE A 70 5.56 7.45 0.74
C ILE A 70 6.11 7.90 -0.63
N ALA A 71 5.34 8.64 -1.43
CA ALA A 71 5.79 9.15 -2.73
C ALA A 71 7.08 9.98 -2.62
N ASN A 72 7.16 10.83 -1.60
CA ASN A 72 8.33 11.68 -1.33
C ASN A 72 9.48 10.88 -0.71
N GLU A 73 9.22 10.00 0.24
CA GLU A 73 10.26 9.22 0.92
C GLU A 73 10.97 8.25 -0.02
N ARG A 74 10.25 7.67 -0.98
CA ARG A 74 10.86 6.82 -2.03
C ARG A 74 11.91 7.56 -2.86
N ARG A 75 11.85 8.88 -2.92
CA ARG A 75 12.83 9.74 -3.58
C ARG A 75 13.91 10.22 -2.61
N CYS A 76 13.49 10.67 -1.42
CA CYS A 76 14.36 11.26 -0.41
C CYS A 76 15.17 10.21 0.34
N CYS A 77 14.51 9.24 0.97
CA CYS A 77 15.09 8.22 1.83
C CYS A 77 14.80 6.82 1.24
N ALA A 78 15.30 6.59 0.03
CA ALA A 78 14.99 5.40 -0.76
C ALA A 78 15.38 4.07 -0.06
N PHE A 79 16.20 4.09 0.98
CA PHE A 79 16.61 2.90 1.74
C PHE A 79 15.48 2.28 2.60
N PHE A 80 14.36 2.98 2.77
CA PHE A 80 13.18 2.43 3.44
C PHE A 80 12.32 1.58 2.50
N SER A 81 11.79 0.49 3.04
CA SER A 81 10.66 -0.23 2.46
C SER A 81 9.36 0.21 3.13
N PHE A 82 8.31 0.40 2.35
CA PHE A 82 7.00 0.84 2.83
C PHE A 82 5.95 -0.22 2.56
N VAL A 83 5.00 -0.38 3.47
CA VAL A 83 3.75 -1.08 3.18
C VAL A 83 2.58 -0.20 3.59
N LEU A 84 1.78 0.18 2.60
CA LEU A 84 0.50 0.86 2.76
C LEU A 84 -0.59 -0.21 2.80
N THR A 85 -1.39 -0.26 3.86
CA THR A 85 -2.54 -1.16 3.95
C THR A 85 -3.82 -0.37 4.20
N ILE A 86 -4.85 -0.56 3.37
CA ILE A 86 -6.22 -0.15 3.68
C ILE A 86 -6.95 -1.36 4.25
N LEU A 87 -7.55 -1.17 5.43
CA LEU A 87 -8.31 -2.21 6.12
C LEU A 87 -9.74 -2.29 5.54
N PRO A 88 -10.39 -3.48 5.63
CA PRO A 88 -11.78 -3.65 5.21
C PRO A 88 -12.73 -2.66 5.89
N GLU A 89 -13.87 -2.42 5.25
CA GLU A 89 -14.89 -1.44 5.63
C GLU A 89 -14.32 -0.02 5.80
N ARG A 90 -13.18 0.25 5.15
CA ARG A 90 -12.41 1.49 5.32
C ARG A 90 -12.09 1.81 6.78
N ALA A 91 -11.87 0.78 7.61
CA ALA A 91 -11.66 0.92 9.04
C ALA A 91 -10.40 1.74 9.41
N GLY A 92 -9.48 1.91 8.48
CA GLY A 92 -8.33 2.79 8.63
C GLY A 92 -7.25 2.50 7.60
N VAL A 93 -6.16 3.27 7.69
CA VAL A 93 -4.95 3.10 6.88
C VAL A 93 -3.76 2.82 7.80
N GLN A 94 -2.97 1.82 7.44
CA GLN A 94 -1.73 1.48 8.11
C GLN A 94 -0.53 1.82 7.22
N LEU A 95 0.47 2.45 7.82
CA LEU A 95 1.79 2.68 7.24
C LEU A 95 2.80 1.82 7.99
N GLN A 96 3.42 0.87 7.31
CA GLN A 96 4.58 0.16 7.82
C GLN A 96 5.84 0.74 7.16
N ILE A 97 6.85 1.06 7.97
CA ILE A 97 8.19 1.44 7.49
C ILE A 97 9.17 0.42 8.03
N THR A 98 9.95 -0.20 7.15
CA THR A 98 10.96 -1.21 7.49
C THR A 98 12.25 -0.99 6.72
N GLY A 99 13.32 -1.66 7.14
CA GLY A 99 14.58 -1.68 6.39
C GLY A 99 15.55 -2.73 6.90
N SER A 100 16.81 -2.67 6.44
CA SER A 100 17.88 -3.52 6.98
C SER A 100 18.09 -3.25 8.47
N ALA A 101 18.83 -4.11 9.18
CA ALA A 101 19.12 -3.91 10.61
C ALA A 101 19.71 -2.53 10.93
N THR A 102 20.57 -2.00 10.04
CA THR A 102 21.14 -0.66 10.15
C THR A 102 20.07 0.43 9.96
N VAL A 103 19.18 0.27 8.98
CA VAL A 103 18.06 1.21 8.74
C VAL A 103 17.05 1.17 9.87
N ALA A 104 16.74 -0.01 10.42
CA ALA A 104 15.86 -0.17 11.56
C ALA A 104 16.44 0.52 12.80
N ALA A 105 17.73 0.32 13.10
CA ALA A 105 18.41 1.00 14.20
C ALA A 105 18.38 2.54 14.03
N PHE A 106 18.56 3.03 12.81
CA PHE A 106 18.42 4.45 12.48
C PHE A 106 16.99 4.96 12.75
N LEU A 107 15.96 4.30 12.23
CA LEU A 107 14.57 4.69 12.45
C LEU A 107 14.22 4.73 13.95
N GLN A 108 14.64 3.72 14.71
CA GLN A 108 14.41 3.67 16.15
C GLN A 108 15.11 4.81 16.89
N ALA A 109 16.33 5.18 16.48
CA ALA A 109 17.04 6.32 17.04
C ALA A 109 16.32 7.66 16.76
N GLU A 110 15.86 7.88 15.52
CA GLU A 110 15.08 9.07 15.15
C GLU A 110 13.79 9.17 15.98
N LEU A 111 13.03 8.08 16.10
CA LEU A 111 11.80 8.05 16.90
C LEU A 111 12.05 8.35 18.39
N ALA A 112 13.15 7.83 18.94
CA ALA A 112 13.52 8.08 20.33
C ALA A 112 13.93 9.53 20.58
N GLN A 113 14.66 10.16 19.65
CA GLN A 113 15.08 11.56 19.75
C GLN A 113 13.89 12.53 19.81
N HIS A 114 12.79 12.19 19.14
CA HIS A 114 11.56 12.97 19.15
C HIS A 114 10.65 12.69 20.36
N GLY A 115 11.17 12.01 21.40
CA GLY A 115 10.49 11.85 22.69
C GLY A 115 9.36 10.83 22.67
N ILE A 116 9.35 9.92 21.69
CA ILE A 116 8.31 8.89 21.56
C ILE A 116 8.86 7.60 22.16
N PRO A 117 8.48 7.26 23.41
CA PRO A 117 9.07 6.13 24.11
C PRO A 117 8.79 4.81 23.38
N LEU A 118 9.75 3.89 23.41
CA LEU A 118 9.56 2.48 23.04
C LEU A 118 8.54 1.85 24.00
N PRO A 119 7.35 1.43 23.57
CA PRO A 119 6.53 0.51 24.34
C PRO A 119 7.05 -0.92 24.12
N GLY A 120 6.93 -1.75 25.15
CA GLY A 120 7.26 -3.17 25.04
C GLY A 120 6.51 -3.83 23.88
N ALA A 121 7.24 -4.60 23.07
CA ALA A 121 6.76 -5.35 21.92
C ALA A 121 5.37 -5.94 22.17
N THR A 122 4.34 -5.40 21.53
CA THR A 122 3.00 -5.98 21.56
C THR A 122 2.45 -6.06 20.15
N ALA A 123 2.23 -7.31 19.74
CA ALA A 123 1.45 -7.84 18.63
C ALA A 123 1.28 -6.96 17.38
N ILE A 124 1.87 -7.46 16.28
CA ILE A 124 1.37 -7.32 14.91
C ILE A 124 -0.16 -7.47 14.94
N LEU A 125 -0.90 -6.42 14.57
CA LEU A 125 -2.30 -6.62 14.17
C LEU A 125 -2.25 -7.58 12.98
N PRO A 126 -2.93 -8.73 13.04
CA PRO A 126 -2.95 -9.64 11.91
C PRO A 126 -3.44 -8.89 10.67
N ALA A 127 -2.96 -9.30 9.49
CA ALA A 127 -3.63 -8.98 8.24
C ALA A 127 -5.14 -9.17 8.48
N GLY A 128 -5.92 -8.13 8.21
CA GLY A 128 -7.28 -7.98 8.70
C GLY A 128 -8.04 -9.30 8.68
N ASP A 129 -8.61 -9.69 9.82
CA ASP A 129 -9.44 -10.87 9.93
C ASP A 129 -10.44 -10.82 8.77
N HIS A 130 -10.44 -11.83 7.90
CA HIS A 130 -11.30 -11.88 6.72
C HIS A 130 -12.72 -12.20 7.16
N ALA A 131 -13.32 -11.28 7.91
CA ALA A 131 -14.70 -11.35 8.31
C ALA A 131 -15.56 -11.44 7.04
N ASP A 132 -16.66 -12.17 7.15
CA ASP A 132 -17.56 -12.42 6.03
C ASP A 132 -18.46 -11.18 5.84
N TYR A 133 -17.87 -10.11 5.31
CA TYR A 133 -18.58 -8.92 4.91
C TYR A 133 -19.44 -9.19 3.67
N PRO A 134 -20.59 -8.51 3.51
CA PRO A 134 -21.35 -8.58 2.27
C PRO A 134 -20.49 -8.18 1.06
N VAL A 135 -20.30 -9.12 0.14
CA VAL A 135 -19.50 -8.91 -1.08
C VAL A 135 -20.37 -8.26 -2.14
N VAL A 136 -20.50 -6.93 -2.04
CA VAL A 136 -21.21 -6.10 -3.02
C VAL A 136 -20.38 -4.85 -3.26
N CYS A 137 -19.90 -4.65 -4.49
CA CYS A 137 -19.24 -3.39 -4.84
C CYS A 137 -20.31 -2.30 -5.06
N ASP A 138 -20.20 -1.21 -4.30
CA ASP A 138 -21.05 -0.03 -4.42
C ASP A 138 -20.39 1.03 -5.32
N LEU A 139 -20.68 0.94 -6.62
CA LEU A 139 -20.20 1.89 -7.62
C LEU A 139 -20.79 3.30 -7.45
N THR A 140 -21.82 3.48 -6.62
CA THR A 140 -22.41 4.80 -6.36
C THR A 140 -21.54 5.70 -5.47
N THR A 141 -20.51 5.10 -4.84
CA THR A 141 -19.46 5.81 -4.10
C THR A 141 -18.48 6.58 -5.00
N LEU A 142 -18.53 6.33 -6.31
CA LEU A 142 -17.73 6.96 -7.35
C LEU A 142 -18.64 7.78 -8.29
N THR A 143 -18.17 8.91 -8.81
CA THR A 143 -18.88 9.60 -9.89
C THR A 143 -18.87 8.77 -11.19
N PRO A 144 -19.75 9.04 -12.17
CA PRO A 144 -19.69 8.36 -13.47
C PRO A 144 -18.32 8.48 -14.16
N GLU A 145 -17.71 9.66 -14.11
CA GLU A 145 -16.38 9.93 -14.68
C GLU A 145 -15.28 9.19 -13.91
N GLU A 146 -15.38 9.14 -12.58
CA GLU A 146 -14.47 8.33 -11.75
C GLU A 146 -14.62 6.84 -12.09
N ASN A 147 -15.84 6.33 -12.21
CA ASN A 147 -16.11 4.94 -12.56
C ASN A 147 -15.47 4.55 -13.89
N ILE A 148 -15.62 5.38 -14.93
CA ILE A 148 -14.97 5.14 -16.24
C ILE A 148 -13.45 5.14 -16.08
N ALA A 149 -12.88 6.17 -15.44
CA ALA A 149 -11.44 6.31 -15.31
C ALA A 149 -10.82 5.18 -14.48
N ILE A 150 -11.50 4.69 -13.46
CA ILE A 150 -11.04 3.60 -12.60
C ILE A 150 -11.22 2.24 -13.29
N ALA A 151 -12.28 2.06 -14.09
CA ALA A 151 -12.40 0.87 -14.93
C ALA A 151 -11.26 0.77 -15.95
N ASP A 152 -10.89 1.87 -16.61
CA ASP A 152 -9.75 1.91 -17.53
C ASP A 152 -8.43 1.62 -16.80
N LEU A 153 -8.29 2.17 -15.58
CA LEU A 153 -7.11 1.94 -14.75
C LEU A 153 -7.02 0.48 -14.27
N ALA A 154 -8.15 -0.14 -13.91
CA ALA A 154 -8.22 -1.55 -13.52
C ALA A 154 -7.86 -2.47 -14.68
N LYS A 155 -8.39 -2.20 -15.89
CA LYS A 155 -8.00 -2.93 -17.12
C LYS A 155 -6.50 -2.87 -17.33
N ARG A 156 -5.92 -1.67 -17.23
CA ARG A 156 -4.49 -1.47 -17.43
C ARG A 156 -3.66 -2.19 -16.35
N LEU A 157 -3.89 -1.88 -15.08
CA LEU A 157 -3.06 -2.40 -13.98
C LEU A 157 -3.26 -3.90 -13.76
N LEU A 158 -4.51 -4.40 -13.79
CA LEU A 158 -4.79 -5.77 -13.36
C LEU A 158 -4.77 -6.79 -14.51
N CYS A 159 -4.78 -6.33 -15.76
CA CYS A 159 -4.82 -7.20 -16.95
C CYS A 159 -3.62 -7.03 -17.91
N THR A 160 -3.01 -5.85 -18.04
CA THR A 160 -1.99 -5.61 -19.08
C THR A 160 -0.60 -5.22 -18.57
N ASP A 161 -0.50 -4.33 -17.59
CA ASP A 161 0.75 -3.61 -17.27
C ASP A 161 1.52 -4.23 -16.09
N TYR A 162 1.02 -5.31 -15.51
CA TYR A 162 1.74 -6.03 -14.46
C TYR A 162 2.88 -6.88 -15.03
N ALA A 163 3.99 -6.94 -14.30
CA ALA A 163 5.12 -7.81 -14.66
C ALA A 163 4.88 -9.27 -14.24
N GLU A 164 4.08 -9.48 -13.19
CA GLU A 164 3.74 -10.78 -12.65
C GLU A 164 2.41 -10.72 -11.90
N ARG A 165 1.62 -11.80 -11.95
CA ARG A 165 0.41 -11.98 -11.17
C ARG A 165 0.38 -13.39 -10.60
N GLN A 166 0.05 -13.51 -9.32
CA GLN A 166 -0.12 -14.79 -8.64
C GLN A 166 -1.44 -14.81 -7.87
N GLU A 167 -2.14 -15.94 -7.90
CA GLU A 167 -3.26 -16.22 -7.03
C GLU A 167 -2.77 -16.62 -5.62
N LEU A 168 -3.39 -16.07 -4.59
CA LEU A 168 -3.16 -16.38 -3.18
C LEU A 168 -4.34 -17.19 -2.63
N PRO A 169 -4.20 -17.89 -1.49
CA PRO A 169 -5.32 -18.59 -0.86
C PRO A 169 -6.55 -17.68 -0.60
N ASP A 170 -6.30 -16.42 -0.30
CA ASP A 170 -7.25 -15.38 0.16
C ASP A 170 -7.37 -14.20 -0.81
N GLY A 171 -6.78 -14.27 -2.01
CA GLY A 171 -6.82 -13.15 -2.95
C GLY A 171 -5.87 -13.29 -4.13
N TYR A 172 -5.32 -12.16 -4.54
CA TYR A 172 -4.40 -12.05 -5.68
C TYR A 172 -3.29 -11.05 -5.35
N VAL A 173 -2.14 -11.24 -5.99
CA VAL A 173 -1.02 -10.30 -5.91
C VAL A 173 -0.44 -10.04 -7.29
N TRP A 174 -0.07 -8.78 -7.52
CA TRP A 174 0.56 -8.30 -8.75
C TRP A 174 1.87 -7.61 -8.43
N ARG A 175 2.87 -7.78 -9.30
CA ARG A 175 4.13 -7.03 -9.28
C ARG A 175 4.14 -5.99 -10.41
N PHE A 176 4.56 -4.77 -10.08
CA PHE A 176 4.66 -3.65 -11.02
C PHE A 176 6.04 -3.01 -11.01
N ALA A 177 6.29 -2.24 -12.07
CA ALA A 177 7.40 -1.32 -12.14
C ALA A 177 7.21 -0.14 -11.13
N PRO A 178 8.30 0.47 -10.64
CA PRO A 178 8.24 1.51 -9.60
C PRO A 178 7.52 2.80 -10.01
N ASP A 179 7.38 3.08 -11.31
CA ASP A 179 6.71 4.24 -11.87
C ASP A 179 5.18 4.15 -11.82
N GLU A 180 4.59 2.97 -11.62
CA GLU A 180 3.14 2.79 -11.46
C GLU A 180 2.58 3.25 -10.10
N TYR A 181 3.41 3.77 -9.20
CA TYR A 181 2.98 4.08 -7.82
C TYR A 181 1.78 5.02 -7.74
N GLU A 182 1.79 6.14 -8.49
CA GLU A 182 0.68 7.11 -8.46
C GLU A 182 -0.61 6.50 -9.02
N ALA A 183 -0.49 5.66 -10.05
CA ALA A 183 -1.59 4.92 -10.63
C ALA A 183 -2.18 3.91 -9.63
N LEU A 184 -1.32 3.12 -8.97
CA LEU A 184 -1.72 2.17 -7.94
C LEU A 184 -2.40 2.86 -6.76
N ALA A 185 -1.82 3.96 -6.25
CA ALA A 185 -2.42 4.71 -5.15
C ALA A 185 -3.79 5.30 -5.52
N ARG A 186 -3.97 5.77 -6.77
CA ARG A 186 -5.27 6.23 -7.24
C ARG A 186 -6.28 5.08 -7.37
N PHE A 187 -5.85 3.94 -7.90
CA PHE A 187 -6.68 2.75 -8.04
C PHE A 187 -7.17 2.28 -6.67
N ILE A 188 -6.25 2.10 -5.72
CA ILE A 188 -6.54 1.62 -4.36
C ILE A 188 -7.54 2.54 -3.63
N GLU A 189 -7.43 3.86 -3.77
CA GLU A 189 -8.37 4.79 -3.14
C GLU A 189 -9.81 4.63 -3.67
N ALA A 190 -9.95 4.48 -4.98
CA ALA A 190 -11.27 4.27 -5.57
C ALA A 190 -11.81 2.87 -5.30
N ASP A 191 -10.98 1.84 -5.41
CA ASP A 191 -11.38 0.46 -5.21
C ASP A 191 -11.77 0.19 -3.75
N SER A 192 -11.08 0.82 -2.79
CA SER A 192 -11.46 0.73 -1.36
C SER A 192 -12.76 1.48 -1.03
N ARG A 193 -13.22 2.40 -1.88
CA ARG A 193 -14.54 3.04 -1.76
C ARG A 193 -15.65 2.12 -2.24
N CYS A 194 -15.52 1.59 -3.44
CA CYS A 194 -16.59 0.79 -4.04
C CYS A 194 -16.59 -0.64 -3.50
N CYS A 195 -15.43 -1.25 -3.27
CA CYS A 195 -15.29 -2.62 -2.80
C CYS A 195 -14.68 -2.64 -1.38
N ALA A 196 -15.35 -1.96 -0.45
CA ALA A 196 -14.85 -1.73 0.91
C ALA A 196 -14.57 -3.03 1.71
N PHE A 197 -15.15 -4.16 1.34
CA PHE A 197 -14.90 -5.47 1.97
C PHE A 197 -13.50 -6.05 1.72
N LEU A 198 -12.72 -5.44 0.81
CA LEU A 198 -11.37 -5.88 0.45
C LEU A 198 -10.30 -5.26 1.35
N THR A 199 -9.21 -6.00 1.55
CA THR A 199 -7.95 -5.45 2.05
C THR A 199 -7.01 -5.20 0.88
N HIS A 200 -6.60 -3.94 0.72
CA HIS A 200 -5.59 -3.53 -0.24
C HIS A 200 -4.27 -3.33 0.48
N ARG A 201 -3.21 -3.95 -0.02
CA ARG A 201 -1.85 -3.76 0.48
C ARG A 201 -0.90 -3.45 -0.66
N LEU A 202 -0.28 -2.28 -0.61
CA LEU A 202 0.75 -1.84 -1.54
C LEU A 202 2.11 -1.86 -0.84
N ALA A 203 2.92 -2.84 -1.19
CA ALA A 203 4.28 -2.97 -0.72
C ALA A 203 5.23 -2.27 -1.72
N VAL A 204 6.08 -1.40 -1.20
CA VAL A 204 7.06 -0.61 -1.95
C VAL A 204 8.45 -1.03 -1.48
N ALA A 205 9.19 -1.69 -2.35
CA ALA A 205 10.57 -2.08 -2.06
C ALA A 205 11.51 -0.86 -2.00
N ALA A 206 12.54 -0.97 -1.16
CA ALA A 206 13.61 0.03 -1.07
C ALA A 206 14.35 0.20 -2.41
N GLU A 207 15.13 1.28 -2.49
CA GLU A 207 16.04 1.63 -3.58
C GLU A 207 15.36 1.75 -4.95
N GLY A 208 14.08 2.11 -4.96
CA GLY A 208 13.28 2.16 -6.20
C GLY A 208 12.95 0.77 -6.74
N GLY A 209 12.93 -0.25 -5.90
CA GLY A 209 12.54 -1.61 -6.25
C GLY A 209 11.07 -1.74 -6.65
N SER A 210 10.67 -2.97 -6.98
CA SER A 210 9.31 -3.25 -7.47
C SER A 210 8.20 -2.90 -6.48
N LEU A 211 7.02 -2.64 -7.04
CA LEU A 211 5.79 -2.47 -6.27
C LEU A 211 5.03 -3.80 -6.28
N TRP A 212 4.42 -4.15 -5.16
CA TRP A 212 3.54 -5.30 -5.06
C TRP A 212 2.18 -4.86 -4.51
N LEU A 213 1.12 -5.05 -5.30
CA LEU A 213 -0.24 -4.86 -4.84
C LEU A 213 -0.85 -6.22 -4.54
N SER A 214 -1.32 -6.43 -3.31
CA SER A 214 -2.20 -7.55 -2.98
C SER A 214 -3.60 -7.06 -2.67
N ILE A 215 -4.59 -7.74 -3.22
CA ILE A 215 -6.02 -7.55 -2.95
C ILE A 215 -6.51 -8.85 -2.34
N THR A 216 -6.96 -8.81 -1.09
CA THR A 216 -7.31 -10.00 -0.30
C THR A 216 -8.64 -9.81 0.42
N GLY A 217 -9.29 -10.91 0.78
CA GLY A 217 -10.58 -10.92 1.46
C GLY A 217 -11.04 -12.32 1.83
N SER A 218 -12.32 -12.46 2.22
CA SER A 218 -12.92 -13.78 2.43
C SER A 218 -12.90 -14.62 1.14
N ALA A 219 -13.17 -15.92 1.24
CA ALA A 219 -13.26 -16.79 0.07
C ALA A 219 -14.28 -16.27 -0.97
N THR A 220 -15.39 -15.70 -0.50
CA THR A 220 -16.41 -15.04 -1.32
C THR A 220 -15.86 -13.79 -2.00
N ALA A 221 -15.11 -12.95 -1.26
CA ALA A 221 -14.50 -11.75 -1.82
C ALA A 221 -13.44 -12.09 -2.89
N LYS A 222 -12.61 -13.10 -2.63
CA LYS A 222 -11.64 -13.62 -3.62
C LYS A 222 -12.34 -14.09 -4.90
N ALA A 223 -13.44 -14.83 -4.78
CA ALA A 223 -14.21 -15.28 -5.93
C ALA A 223 -14.77 -14.10 -6.74
N ALA A 224 -15.24 -13.04 -6.08
CA ALA A 224 -15.71 -11.82 -6.75
C ALA A 224 -14.57 -11.10 -7.49
N VAL A 225 -13.38 -10.97 -6.90
CA VAL A 225 -12.20 -10.42 -7.59
C VAL A 225 -11.84 -11.27 -8.81
N GLY A 226 -11.90 -12.59 -8.70
CA GLY A 226 -11.67 -13.50 -9.84
C GLY A 226 -12.65 -13.27 -11.00
N ALA A 227 -13.95 -13.20 -10.69
CA ALA A 227 -14.99 -12.92 -11.68
C ALA A 227 -14.82 -11.53 -12.32
N ASP A 228 -14.41 -10.52 -11.55
CA ASP A 228 -14.15 -9.19 -12.08
C ASP A 228 -12.95 -9.19 -13.04
N LEU A 229 -11.87 -9.90 -12.69
CA LEU A 229 -10.73 -10.07 -13.59
C LEU A 229 -11.15 -10.74 -14.90
N GLU A 230 -11.93 -11.82 -14.86
CA GLU A 230 -12.44 -12.49 -16.07
C GLU A 230 -13.23 -11.51 -16.94
N ARG A 231 -14.19 -10.78 -16.36
CA ARG A 231 -14.99 -9.75 -17.04
C ARG A 231 -14.10 -8.69 -17.71
N LEU A 232 -13.10 -8.17 -17.00
CA LEU A 232 -12.19 -7.15 -17.54
C LEU A 232 -11.38 -7.68 -18.74
N HIS A 233 -10.92 -8.94 -18.68
CA HIS A 233 -10.21 -9.57 -19.81
C HIS A 233 -11.12 -9.73 -21.03
N GLU A 234 -12.38 -10.12 -20.84
CA GLU A 234 -13.37 -10.24 -21.92
C GLU A 234 -13.63 -8.88 -22.58
N GLU A 235 -13.79 -7.81 -21.79
CA GLU A 235 -13.98 -6.45 -22.31
C GLU A 235 -12.78 -5.97 -23.13
N ILE A 236 -11.55 -6.25 -22.67
CA ILE A 236 -10.32 -5.90 -23.42
C ILE A 236 -10.27 -6.69 -24.75
N ALA A 237 -10.60 -7.98 -24.71
CA ALA A 237 -10.62 -8.82 -25.91
C ALA A 237 -11.64 -8.33 -26.95
N GLN A 238 -12.83 -7.89 -26.51
CA GLN A 238 -13.89 -7.37 -27.38
C GLN A 238 -13.58 -5.97 -27.94
N ALA A 239 -12.77 -5.18 -27.25
CA ALA A 239 -12.37 -3.83 -27.68
C ALA A 239 -11.24 -3.83 -28.72
N THR A 240 -10.59 -4.96 -28.97
CA THR A 240 -9.53 -5.08 -29.99
C THR A 240 -10.17 -5.43 -31.34
N PRO A 241 -10.17 -4.53 -32.35
CA PRO A 241 -10.80 -4.84 -33.64
C PRO A 241 -10.05 -5.99 -34.33
N SER A 242 -10.80 -7.00 -34.79
CA SER A 242 -10.29 -8.05 -35.68
C SER A 242 -9.60 -7.37 -36.86
N SER A 243 -8.27 -7.57 -36.94
CA SER A 243 -7.46 -7.17 -38.10
C SER A 243 -7.73 -8.06 -39.30
#